data_AF-A0A2E5HWQ2-F1
#
_entry.id   AF-A0A2E5HWQ2-F1
#
_cell.length_a   1.000
_cell.length_b   1.000
_cell.length_c   1.000
_cell.angle_alpha   90.00
_cell.angle_beta   90.00
_cell.angle_gamma   90.00
#
_symmetry.space_group_name_H-M   'P 1'
#
loop_
_entity.id
_entity.type
_entity.pdbx_description
1 polymer ?
#
loop_
_entity_poly.entity_id
_entity_poly.type
_entity_poly.pdbx_seq_one_letter_code
_entity_poly.pdbx_strand_id
1 'polypeptide(L)'
;MKQNKPVHSRILTINLRGKILRILLLIVVVTSTIAIFFYRDRIETLSQYGYLGVFLINLVASGTILLPAPGALFTYAIGALLDPTLVGLASAAGASLGELSGYAAGVSGQAVISNTRLYRRLYTLMQSHTKFTNLILLVAAIIPNPFFDLVGMASGALRLPLLRFLSITFLGNLLKMLSIAYAGHYSLQWFIT
;
A
#
# COMPACT_ATOMS: atom_id res chain seq x y z
N MET A 1 10.00 -58.30 -1.17
CA MET A 1 8.98 -57.33 -1.64
C MET A 1 8.48 -56.51 -0.45
N LYS A 2 8.95 -55.26 -0.28
CA LYS A 2 8.43 -54.32 0.74
C LYS A 2 7.54 -53.30 0.03
N GLN A 3 6.28 -53.26 0.41
CA GLN A 3 5.24 -52.40 -0.17
C GLN A 3 5.50 -50.92 0.17
N ASN A 4 5.56 -50.09 -0.88
CA ASN A 4 5.47 -48.64 -0.81
C ASN A 4 4.10 -48.23 -0.23
N LYS A 5 4.08 -47.56 0.92
CA LYS A 5 2.90 -46.82 1.39
C LYS A 5 2.97 -45.39 0.84
N PRO A 6 1.90 -44.85 0.23
CA PRO A 6 1.94 -43.54 -0.41
C PRO A 6 1.94 -42.40 0.61
N VAL A 7 2.88 -41.47 0.41
CA VAL A 7 3.05 -40.18 1.11
C VAL A 7 2.05 -39.17 0.52
N HIS A 8 0.75 -39.33 0.77
CA HIS A 8 -0.27 -38.50 0.13
C HIS A 8 -1.44 -38.09 1.05
N SER A 9 -1.15 -37.41 2.16
CA SER A 9 -2.22 -36.79 2.97
C SER A 9 -1.79 -35.60 3.84
N ARG A 10 -0.80 -34.81 3.40
CA ARG A 10 -0.39 -33.57 4.11
C ARG A 10 -0.45 -32.28 3.27
N ILE A 11 -1.18 -32.26 2.16
CA ILE A 11 -1.26 -31.10 1.25
C ILE A 11 -2.62 -30.36 1.34
N LEU A 12 -3.60 -30.89 2.07
CA LEU A 12 -5.00 -30.40 2.05
C LEU A 12 -5.42 -29.50 3.21
N THR A 13 -4.50 -28.91 3.96
CA THR A 13 -4.81 -27.80 4.87
C THR A 13 -4.40 -26.47 4.24
N ILE A 14 -4.91 -26.18 3.04
CA ILE A 14 -4.91 -24.82 2.52
C ILE A 14 -5.91 -24.04 3.39
N ASN A 15 -5.36 -23.41 4.43
CA ASN A 15 -5.98 -22.64 5.51
C ASN A 15 -7.40 -22.14 5.21
N LEU A 16 -8.41 -22.80 5.81
CA LEU A 16 -9.83 -22.42 5.79
C LEU A 16 -10.01 -20.92 6.14
N ARG A 17 -9.21 -20.42 7.09
CA ARG A 17 -9.13 -18.99 7.45
C ARG A 17 -8.72 -18.09 6.29
N GLY A 18 -7.77 -18.51 5.45
CA GLY A 18 -7.32 -17.76 4.28
C GLY A 18 -8.36 -17.74 3.15
N LYS A 19 -9.10 -18.84 2.95
CA LYS A 19 -10.25 -18.89 2.02
C LYS A 19 -11.38 -17.98 2.48
N ILE A 20 -11.73 -18.04 3.78
CA ILE A 20 -12.77 -17.16 4.37
C ILE A 20 -12.36 -15.70 4.24
N LEU A 21 -11.10 -15.36 4.56
CA LEU A 21 -10.61 -13.98 4.43
C LEU A 21 -10.68 -13.48 2.99
N ARG A 22 -10.32 -14.33 2.00
CA ARG A 22 -10.43 -13.98 0.57
C ARG A 22 -11.88 -13.80 0.12
N ILE A 23 -12.80 -14.67 0.54
CA ILE A 23 -14.23 -14.57 0.22
C ILE A 23 -14.81 -13.31 0.85
N LEU A 24 -14.44 -13.01 2.09
CA LEU A 24 -14.92 -11.83 2.82
C LEU A 24 -14.39 -10.54 2.17
N LEU A 25 -13.13 -10.51 1.74
CA LEU A 25 -12.59 -9.42 0.90
C LEU A 25 -13.35 -9.27 -0.41
N LEU A 26 -13.67 -10.37 -1.09
CA LEU A 26 -14.44 -10.37 -2.34
C LEU A 26 -15.85 -9.81 -2.14
N ILE A 27 -16.53 -10.23 -1.07
CA ILE A 27 -17.86 -9.71 -0.69
C ILE A 27 -17.77 -8.22 -0.39
N VAL A 28 -16.79 -7.79 0.41
CA VAL A 28 -16.58 -6.35 0.70
C VAL A 28 -16.40 -5.58 -0.60
N VAL A 29 -15.55 -6.04 -1.52
CA VAL A 29 -15.35 -5.38 -2.82
C VAL A 29 -16.66 -5.30 -3.62
N VAL A 30 -17.38 -6.42 -3.79
CA VAL A 30 -18.62 -6.47 -4.57
C VAL A 30 -19.71 -5.59 -3.95
N THR A 31 -19.91 -5.67 -2.64
CA THR A 31 -20.90 -4.84 -1.93
C THR A 31 -20.52 -3.36 -1.99
N SER A 32 -19.22 -3.03 -1.90
CA SER A 32 -18.73 -1.66 -2.07
C SER A 32 -19.03 -1.15 -3.48
N THR A 33 -18.75 -1.94 -4.52
CA THR A 33 -19.04 -1.59 -5.92
C THR A 33 -20.53 -1.34 -6.15
N ILE A 34 -21.40 -2.20 -5.60
CA ILE A 34 -22.86 -2.04 -5.71
C ILE A 34 -23.31 -0.78 -4.97
N ALA A 35 -22.86 -0.56 -3.74
CA ALA A 35 -23.22 0.61 -2.95
C ALA A 35 -22.78 1.91 -3.64
N ILE A 36 -21.57 1.94 -4.20
CA ILE A 36 -21.04 3.06 -4.97
C ILE A 36 -21.96 3.41 -6.15
N PHE A 37 -22.44 2.40 -6.87
CA PHE A 37 -23.32 2.60 -8.03
C PHE A 37 -24.67 3.21 -7.63
N PHE A 38 -25.27 2.74 -6.53
CA PHE A 38 -26.57 3.23 -6.06
C PHE A 38 -26.52 4.61 -5.40
N TYR A 39 -25.40 4.99 -4.79
CA TYR A 39 -25.29 6.23 -4.02
C TYR A 39 -24.50 7.35 -4.70
N ARG A 40 -24.12 7.19 -5.98
CA ARG A 40 -23.27 8.14 -6.72
C ARG A 40 -23.73 9.62 -6.61
N ASP A 41 -25.03 9.89 -6.69
CA ASP A 41 -25.57 11.27 -6.71
C ASP A 41 -25.53 11.94 -5.31
N ARG A 42 -25.41 11.14 -4.24
CA ARG A 42 -25.16 11.61 -2.86
C ARG A 42 -23.66 11.76 -2.57
N ILE A 43 -22.80 11.02 -3.28
CA ILE A 43 -21.34 11.07 -3.07
C ILE A 43 -20.76 12.40 -3.57
N GLU A 44 -21.31 13.00 -4.64
CA GLU A 44 -20.91 14.34 -5.10
C GLU A 44 -21.06 15.41 -4.01
N THR A 45 -22.16 15.37 -3.25
CA THR A 45 -22.41 16.30 -2.13
C THR A 45 -21.56 15.99 -0.89
N LEU A 46 -21.02 14.77 -0.78
CA LEU A 46 -20.07 14.35 0.26
C LEU A 46 -18.61 14.26 -0.23
N SER A 47 -18.27 14.89 -1.36
CA SER A 47 -16.93 14.83 -1.98
C SER A 47 -15.78 15.13 -1.00
N GLN A 48 -15.96 16.08 -0.08
CA GLN A 48 -14.98 16.38 0.98
C GLN A 48 -14.67 15.16 1.88
N TYR A 49 -15.67 14.35 2.21
CA TYR A 49 -15.48 13.11 2.98
C TYR A 49 -14.81 12.01 2.15
N GLY A 50 -14.96 12.03 0.83
CA GLY A 50 -14.24 11.13 -0.08
C GLY A 50 -12.74 11.39 -0.08
N TYR A 51 -12.31 12.65 -0.25
CA TYR A 51 -10.88 13.01 -0.22
C TYR A 51 -10.25 12.76 1.16
N LEU A 52 -10.94 13.17 2.24
CA LEU A 52 -10.48 12.92 3.61
C LEU A 52 -10.43 11.43 3.94
N GLY A 53 -11.45 10.66 3.52
CA GLY A 53 -11.50 9.22 3.73
C GLY A 53 -10.35 8.49 3.06
N VAL A 54 -10.03 8.84 1.82
CA VAL A 54 -8.90 8.25 1.08
C VAL A 54 -7.56 8.59 1.74
N PHE A 55 -7.40 9.83 2.22
CA PHE A 55 -6.24 10.23 3.01
C PHE A 55 -6.08 9.38 4.28
N LEU A 56 -7.13 9.28 5.10
CA LEU A 56 -7.09 8.55 6.37
C LEU A 56 -6.88 7.04 6.16
N ILE A 57 -7.53 6.45 5.16
CA ILE A 57 -7.34 5.03 4.84
C ILE A 57 -5.91 4.76 4.39
N ASN A 58 -5.33 5.59 3.52
CA ASN A 58 -3.94 5.41 3.11
C ASN A 58 -2.94 5.69 4.24
N LEU A 59 -3.25 6.62 5.15
CA LEU A 59 -2.46 6.86 6.36
C LEU A 59 -2.35 5.60 7.23
N VAL A 60 -3.47 4.91 7.46
CA VAL A 60 -3.50 3.70 8.28
C VAL A 60 -2.99 2.49 7.50
N ALA A 61 -3.34 2.36 6.22
CA ALA A 61 -2.94 1.23 5.38
C ALA A 61 -1.42 1.18 5.16
N SER A 62 -0.79 2.34 4.92
CA SER A 62 0.67 2.41 4.77
C SER A 62 1.44 2.21 6.07
N GLY A 63 0.79 2.32 7.23
CA GLY A 63 1.41 2.04 8.53
C GLY A 63 1.19 0.61 9.03
N THR A 64 0.47 -0.24 8.29
CA THR A 64 0.09 -1.59 8.76
C THR A 64 0.41 -2.68 7.73
N ILE A 65 1.36 -3.55 8.10
CA ILE A 65 1.73 -4.77 7.33
C ILE A 65 0.52 -5.71 7.09
N LEU A 66 -0.52 -5.62 7.94
CA LEU A 66 -1.60 -6.61 8.04
C LEU A 66 -2.70 -6.49 6.98
N LEU A 67 -2.77 -5.39 6.21
CA LEU A 67 -3.80 -5.22 5.19
C LEU A 67 -3.21 -4.77 3.85
N PRO A 68 -2.49 -5.63 3.14
CA PRO A 68 -2.05 -5.37 1.78
C PRO A 68 -3.24 -5.44 0.82
N ALA A 69 -4.03 -4.37 0.72
CA ALA A 69 -5.03 -4.12 -0.35
C ALA A 69 -5.93 -2.88 -0.16
N PRO A 70 -6.36 -2.44 1.06
CA PRO A 70 -7.45 -1.46 1.17
C PRO A 70 -7.09 -0.10 0.58
N GLY A 71 -5.89 0.43 0.86
CA GLY A 71 -5.50 1.79 0.47
C GLY A 71 -5.58 2.03 -1.04
N ALA A 72 -4.84 1.24 -1.81
CA ALA A 72 -4.81 1.34 -3.27
C ALA A 72 -6.16 1.02 -3.93
N LEU A 73 -6.87 -0.02 -3.47
CA LEU A 73 -8.19 -0.35 -4.01
C LEU A 73 -9.22 0.74 -3.71
N PHE A 74 -9.13 1.35 -2.52
CA PHE A 74 -10.00 2.46 -2.14
C PHE A 74 -9.68 3.72 -2.95
N THR A 75 -8.39 4.04 -3.14
CA THR A 75 -7.94 5.10 -4.06
C THR A 75 -8.46 4.89 -5.47
N TYR A 76 -8.42 3.66 -5.99
CA TYR A 76 -8.99 3.32 -7.29
C TYR A 76 -10.50 3.57 -7.33
N ALA A 77 -11.24 3.04 -6.36
CA ALA A 77 -12.70 3.14 -6.31
C ALA A 77 -13.18 4.60 -6.19
N ILE A 78 -12.55 5.40 -5.32
CA ILE A 78 -12.91 6.81 -5.15
C ILE A 78 -12.41 7.66 -6.31
N GLY A 79 -11.26 7.34 -6.91
CA GLY A 79 -10.75 7.99 -8.13
C GLY A 79 -11.66 7.78 -9.33
N ALA A 80 -12.48 6.73 -9.30
CA ALA A 80 -13.52 6.49 -10.28
C ALA A 80 -14.70 7.48 -10.15
N LEU A 81 -14.95 8.01 -8.96
CA LEU A 81 -16.14 8.80 -8.62
C LEU A 81 -15.88 10.29 -8.47
N LEU A 82 -14.68 10.67 -8.03
CA LEU A 82 -14.27 12.04 -7.74
C LEU A 82 -13.14 12.47 -8.67
N ASP A 83 -12.67 13.72 -8.53
CA ASP A 83 -11.52 14.21 -9.28
C ASP A 83 -10.28 13.34 -8.98
N PRO A 84 -9.75 12.61 -9.98
CA PRO A 84 -8.67 11.66 -9.75
C PRO A 84 -7.36 12.33 -9.32
N THR A 85 -7.15 13.60 -9.65
CA THR A 85 -5.94 14.35 -9.22
C THR A 85 -5.98 14.63 -7.73
N LEU A 86 -7.13 15.11 -7.22
CA LEU A 86 -7.32 15.39 -5.80
C LEU A 86 -7.32 14.11 -4.98
N VAL A 87 -7.93 13.03 -5.49
CA VAL A 87 -7.88 11.71 -4.86
C VAL A 87 -6.44 11.20 -4.78
N GLY A 88 -5.67 11.28 -5.88
CA GLY A 88 -4.27 10.87 -5.91
C GLY A 88 -3.41 11.66 -4.92
N LEU A 89 -3.60 12.98 -4.84
CA LEU A 89 -2.88 13.86 -3.92
C LEU A 89 -3.20 13.54 -2.45
N ALA A 90 -4.48 13.39 -2.11
CA ALA A 90 -4.92 13.01 -0.77
C ALA A 90 -4.40 11.62 -0.36
N SER A 91 -4.46 10.64 -1.28
CA SER A 91 -3.90 9.30 -1.08
C SER A 91 -2.41 9.35 -0.81
N ALA A 92 -1.66 10.11 -1.60
CA ALA A 92 -0.21 10.20 -1.51
C ALA A 92 0.22 10.88 -0.20
N ALA A 93 -0.48 11.92 0.22
CA ALA A 93 -0.24 12.58 1.50
C ALA A 93 -0.48 11.62 2.67
N GLY A 94 -1.60 10.89 2.66
CA GLY A 94 -1.92 9.88 3.68
C GLY A 94 -0.85 8.80 3.73
N ALA A 95 -0.55 8.17 2.58
CA ALA A 95 0.42 7.10 2.46
C ALA A 95 1.81 7.51 2.98
N SER A 96 2.29 8.70 2.60
CA SER A 96 3.63 9.18 2.97
C SER A 96 3.75 9.48 4.46
N LEU A 97 2.67 9.98 5.08
CA LEU A 97 2.60 10.14 6.53
C LEU A 97 2.53 8.78 7.24
N GLY A 98 1.84 7.79 6.67
CA GLY A 98 1.76 6.43 7.22
C GLY A 98 3.12 5.74 7.22
N GLU A 99 3.90 5.93 6.15
CA GLU A 99 5.27 5.40 5.99
C GLU A 99 6.28 5.98 7.00
N LEU A 100 5.96 7.11 7.66
CA LEU A 100 6.77 7.64 8.75
C LEU A 100 6.88 6.67 9.92
N SER A 101 5.92 5.76 10.09
CA SER A 101 5.96 4.72 11.12
C SER A 101 7.19 3.81 10.95
N GLY A 102 7.43 3.32 9.73
CA GLY A 102 8.63 2.55 9.39
C GLY A 102 9.92 3.36 9.60
N TYR A 103 9.92 4.64 9.17
CA TYR A 103 11.05 5.53 9.41
C TYR A 103 11.35 5.71 10.91
N ALA A 104 10.33 5.93 11.75
CA ALA A 104 10.47 6.06 13.19
C ALA A 104 10.95 4.77 13.87
N ALA A 105 10.51 3.60 13.39
CA ALA A 105 11.04 2.30 13.82
C ALA A 105 12.54 2.16 13.49
N GLY A 106 12.98 2.71 12.35
CA GLY A 106 14.39 2.88 12.01
C GLY A 106 15.17 3.74 12.99
N VAL A 107 14.68 4.95 13.24
CA VAL A 107 15.31 5.95 14.13
C VAL A 107 15.41 5.47 15.58
N SER A 108 14.40 4.76 16.08
CA SER A 108 14.35 4.20 17.44
C SER A 108 15.26 2.99 17.66
N GLY A 109 15.92 2.49 16.62
CA GLY A 109 16.79 1.32 16.70
C GLY A 109 16.06 -0.02 16.66
N GLN A 110 14.72 -0.02 16.58
CA GLN A 110 13.94 -1.26 16.40
C GLN A 110 14.25 -1.96 15.08
N ALA A 111 14.81 -1.25 14.10
CA ALA A 111 15.25 -1.85 12.85
C ALA A 111 16.35 -2.93 13.01
N VAL A 112 17.14 -2.90 14.09
CA VAL A 112 18.10 -4.00 14.41
C VAL A 112 17.37 -5.30 14.75
N ILE A 113 16.13 -5.21 15.23
CA ILE A 113 15.29 -6.36 15.61
C ILE A 113 14.70 -7.03 14.35
N SER A 114 14.60 -6.31 13.22
CA SER A 114 14.16 -6.84 11.93
C SER A 114 15.19 -7.81 11.34
N ASN A 115 15.09 -9.08 11.72
CA ASN A 115 16.06 -10.12 11.34
C ASN A 115 15.81 -10.71 9.93
N THR A 116 15.28 -9.91 9.00
CA THR A 116 14.98 -10.37 7.63
C THR A 116 16.19 -10.20 6.72
N ARG A 117 16.45 -11.20 5.85
CA ARG A 117 17.51 -11.12 4.83
C ARG A 117 17.32 -9.92 3.90
N LEU A 118 16.06 -9.56 3.62
CA LEU A 118 15.69 -8.43 2.78
C LEU A 118 16.07 -7.10 3.44
N TYR A 119 15.73 -6.89 4.72
CA TYR A 119 16.13 -5.70 5.46
C TYR A 119 17.66 -5.50 5.45
N ARG A 120 18.43 -6.55 5.74
CA ARG A 120 19.91 -6.45 5.73
C ARG A 120 20.44 -6.04 4.35
N ARG A 121 19.92 -6.63 3.27
CA ARG A 121 20.31 -6.27 1.90
C ARG A 121 19.99 -4.81 1.58
N LEU A 122 18.79 -4.34 1.91
CA LEU A 122 18.36 -2.96 1.69
C LEU A 122 19.23 -1.98 2.49
N TYR A 123 19.44 -2.27 3.78
CA TYR A 123 20.30 -1.46 4.64
C TYR A 123 21.72 -1.37 4.09
N THR A 124 22.36 -2.50 3.78
CA THR A 124 23.73 -2.52 3.23
C THR A 124 23.80 -1.82 1.87
N LEU A 125 22.81 -2.00 0.99
CA LEU A 125 22.76 -1.33 -0.31
C LEU A 125 22.68 0.19 -0.13
N MET A 126 21.76 0.67 0.70
CA MET A 126 21.58 2.11 0.95
C MET A 126 22.80 2.71 1.68
N GLN A 127 23.38 1.98 2.63
CA GLN A 127 24.57 2.40 3.36
C GLN A 127 25.80 2.51 2.45
N SER A 128 26.03 1.53 1.57
CA SER A 128 27.17 1.51 0.65
C SER A 128 27.01 2.49 -0.52
N HIS A 129 25.77 2.84 -0.88
CA HIS A 129 25.45 3.68 -2.02
C HIS A 129 24.59 4.89 -1.60
N THR A 130 25.14 5.77 -0.77
CA THR A 130 24.45 6.98 -0.26
C THR A 130 23.91 7.86 -1.39
N LYS A 131 24.58 7.92 -2.54
CA LYS A 131 24.13 8.66 -3.74
C LYS A 131 22.84 8.09 -4.35
N PHE A 132 22.67 6.77 -4.30
CA PHE A 132 21.50 6.07 -4.85
C PHE A 132 20.38 5.88 -3.83
N THR A 133 20.59 6.22 -2.56
CA THR A 133 19.59 6.06 -1.50
C THR A 133 18.27 6.77 -1.84
N ASN A 134 18.34 7.99 -2.41
CA ASN A 134 17.15 8.71 -2.86
C ASN A 134 16.40 7.98 -3.96
N LEU A 135 17.14 7.40 -4.91
CA LEU A 135 16.56 6.68 -6.04
C LEU A 135 15.92 5.37 -5.56
N ILE A 136 16.57 4.64 -4.66
CA ILE A 136 16.03 3.41 -4.05
C ILE A 136 14.72 3.74 -3.33
N LEU A 137 14.71 4.81 -2.52
CA LEU A 137 13.52 5.25 -1.80
C LEU A 137 12.38 5.66 -2.75
N LEU A 138 12.70 6.43 -3.80
CA LEU A 138 11.73 6.87 -4.80
C LEU A 138 11.12 5.67 -5.56
N VAL A 139 11.97 4.78 -6.07
CA VAL A 139 11.53 3.58 -6.82
C VAL A 139 10.69 2.67 -5.93
N ALA A 140 11.12 2.48 -4.68
CA ALA A 140 10.33 1.73 -3.70
C ALA A 140 8.97 2.41 -3.42
N ALA A 141 8.88 3.74 -3.40
CA ALA A 141 7.60 4.41 -3.15
C ALA A 141 6.66 4.32 -4.37
N ILE A 142 7.21 4.40 -5.58
CA ILE A 142 6.45 4.30 -6.85
C ILE A 142 5.87 2.90 -7.06
N ILE A 143 6.69 1.86 -6.88
CA ILE A 143 6.27 0.49 -7.18
C ILE A 143 5.35 0.00 -6.07
N PRO A 144 4.14 -0.51 -6.37
CA PRO A 144 3.29 -1.16 -5.37
C PRO A 144 4.02 -2.37 -4.80
N ASN A 145 4.56 -2.24 -3.59
CA ASN A 145 5.27 -3.32 -2.92
C ASN A 145 4.84 -3.41 -1.45
N PRO A 146 4.72 -4.63 -0.90
CA PRO A 146 4.29 -4.84 0.48
C PRO A 146 5.43 -4.69 1.50
N PHE A 147 6.63 -4.30 1.07
CA PHE A 147 7.84 -4.30 1.89
C PHE A 147 8.43 -2.89 2.09
N PHE A 148 7.68 -1.84 1.75
CA PHE A 148 8.16 -0.46 1.85
C PHE A 148 8.59 -0.10 3.27
N ASP A 149 7.92 -0.64 4.29
CA ASP A 149 8.27 -0.46 5.70
C ASP A 149 9.73 -0.82 6.00
N LEU A 150 10.31 -1.81 5.30
CA LEU A 150 11.73 -2.17 5.45
C LEU A 150 12.65 -1.08 4.90
N VAL A 151 12.26 -0.43 3.80
CA VAL A 151 12.97 0.71 3.19
C VAL A 151 12.85 1.94 4.10
N GLY A 152 11.67 2.18 4.67
CA GLY A 152 11.44 3.19 5.70
C GLY A 152 12.33 2.98 6.92
N MET A 153 12.33 1.77 7.49
CA MET A 153 13.20 1.41 8.62
C MET A 153 14.69 1.58 8.30
N ALA A 154 15.14 1.13 7.14
CA ALA A 154 16.54 1.32 6.71
C ALA A 154 16.89 2.81 6.58
N SER A 155 15.98 3.62 5.99
CA SER A 155 16.12 5.08 5.87
C SER A 155 16.26 5.76 7.24
N GLY A 156 15.44 5.36 8.20
CA GLY A 156 15.48 5.88 9.57
C GLY A 156 16.73 5.45 10.34
N ALA A 157 17.14 4.19 10.18
CA ALA A 157 18.37 3.67 10.78
C ALA A 157 19.63 4.40 10.26
N LEU A 158 19.62 4.79 8.97
CA LEU A 158 20.66 5.62 8.35
C LEU A 158 20.54 7.12 8.65
N ARG A 159 19.54 7.53 9.45
CA ARG A 159 19.31 8.93 9.87
C ARG A 159 19.18 9.91 8.70
N LEU A 160 18.50 9.50 7.61
CA LEU A 160 18.19 10.43 6.52
C LEU A 160 17.36 11.63 7.06
N PRO A 161 17.61 12.87 6.63
CA PRO A 161 16.80 14.00 7.08
C PRO A 161 15.30 13.75 6.83
N LEU A 162 14.45 13.99 7.85
CA LEU A 162 13.02 13.67 7.80
C LEU A 162 12.32 14.29 6.59
N LEU A 163 12.59 15.56 6.29
CA LEU A 163 12.02 16.26 5.14
C LEU A 163 12.49 15.67 3.80
N ARG A 164 13.72 15.16 3.74
CA ARG A 164 14.25 14.46 2.56
C ARG A 164 13.56 13.11 2.37
N PHE A 165 13.34 12.36 3.44
CA PHE A 165 12.55 11.13 3.38
C PHE A 165 11.13 11.44 2.89
N LEU A 166 10.43 12.34 3.60
CA LEU A 166 9.03 12.66 3.33
C LEU A 166 8.79 13.24 1.93
N SER A 167 9.68 14.11 1.43
CA SER A 167 9.54 14.66 0.08
C SER A 167 9.70 13.60 -1.01
N ILE A 168 10.68 12.70 -0.85
CA ILE A 168 10.94 11.63 -1.83
C ILE A 168 9.82 10.58 -1.80
N THR A 169 9.38 10.17 -0.60
CA THR A 169 8.27 9.22 -0.47
C THR A 169 6.97 9.82 -0.96
N PHE A 170 6.69 11.09 -0.66
CA PHE A 170 5.54 11.81 -1.20
C PHE A 170 5.56 11.85 -2.72
N LEU A 171 6.69 12.18 -3.34
CA LEU A 171 6.78 12.19 -4.80
C LEU A 171 6.51 10.81 -5.41
N GLY A 172 7.09 9.75 -4.83
CA GLY A 172 6.86 8.40 -5.33
C GLY A 172 5.43 7.91 -5.12
N ASN A 173 4.86 8.19 -3.94
CA ASN A 173 3.46 7.90 -3.63
C ASN A 173 2.50 8.71 -4.49
N LEU A 174 2.84 9.95 -4.84
CA LEU A 174 2.03 10.78 -5.72
C LEU A 174 1.92 10.16 -7.10
N LEU A 175 3.04 9.74 -7.69
CA LEU A 175 3.04 9.04 -8.98
C LEU A 175 2.22 7.75 -8.92
N LYS A 176 2.49 6.90 -7.93
CA LYS A 176 1.77 5.64 -7.71
C LYS A 176 0.26 5.85 -7.57
N MET A 177 -0.14 6.78 -6.69
CA MET A 177 -1.54 6.99 -6.34
C MET A 177 -2.32 7.73 -7.43
N LEU A 178 -1.68 8.64 -8.17
CA LEU A 178 -2.28 9.23 -9.37
C LEU A 178 -2.52 8.14 -10.42
N SER A 179 -1.53 7.29 -10.71
CA SER A 179 -1.74 6.19 -11.66
C SER A 179 -2.92 5.30 -11.28
N ILE A 180 -3.07 4.98 -9.99
CA ILE A 180 -4.18 4.18 -9.47
C ILE A 180 -5.52 4.92 -9.56
N ALA A 181 -5.57 6.19 -9.18
CA ALA A 181 -6.79 6.99 -9.21
C ALA A 181 -7.28 7.19 -10.66
N TYR A 182 -6.38 7.50 -11.59
CA TYR A 182 -6.69 7.62 -13.02
C TYR A 182 -7.11 6.29 -13.63
N ALA A 183 -6.51 5.16 -13.22
CA ALA A 183 -6.97 3.84 -13.65
C ALA A 183 -8.42 3.61 -13.22
N GLY A 184 -8.80 4.03 -12.01
CA GLY A 184 -10.19 4.02 -11.55
C GLY A 184 -11.10 4.87 -12.43
N HIS A 185 -10.73 6.13 -12.65
CA HIS A 185 -11.47 7.09 -13.46
C HIS A 185 -11.78 6.58 -14.88
N TYR A 186 -10.76 6.11 -15.60
CA TYR A 186 -10.94 5.62 -16.97
C TYR A 186 -11.64 4.27 -17.04
N SER A 187 -11.55 3.43 -16.00
CA SER A 187 -12.22 2.13 -16.00
C SER A 187 -13.75 2.25 -16.07
N LEU A 188 -14.35 3.23 -15.40
CA LEU A 188 -15.80 3.43 -15.43
C LEU A 188 -16.30 3.93 -16.79
N GLN A 189 -15.50 4.76 -17.49
CA GLN A 189 -15.86 5.26 -18.81
C GLN A 189 -16.04 4.13 -19.84
N TRP A 190 -15.27 3.04 -19.70
CA TRP A 190 -15.37 1.86 -20.55
C TRP A 190 -16.64 1.02 -20.34
N PHE A 191 -17.27 1.09 -19.17
CA PHE A 191 -18.47 0.30 -18.86
C PHE A 191 -19.78 1.07 -19.03
N ILE A 192 -19.71 2.41 -19.12
CA ILE A 192 -20.88 3.30 -19.18
C ILE A 192 -21.13 3.83 -20.61
N THR A 193 -20.19 3.63 -21.54
CA THR A 193 -20.35 3.95 -22.97
C THR A 193 -20.81 2.73 -23.75
#